data_AF-A0A2I1R0M1-F1
#
_entry.id   AF-A0A2I1R0M1-F1
#
_cell.length_a   1.000
_cell.length_b   1.000
_cell.length_c   1.000
_cell.angle_alpha   90.00
_cell.angle_beta   90.00
_cell.angle_gamma   90.00
#
_symmetry.space_group_name_H-M   'P 1'
#
loop_
_entity.id
_entity.type
_entity.pdbx_description
1 polymer ?
#
loop_
_entity_poly.entity_id
_entity_poly.type
_entity_poly.pdbx_seq_one_letter_code
_entity_poly.pdbx_strand_id
1 'polypeptide(L)'
;MNAWIATKDPAEVEAFADQIAAHEPNRLTEASGDREFAVWLYEVDRIMRACTDGFSHRDLPDFGWRDAYDDDLYPDLAAADAIAHWEQFGDL
;
A
#
# COMPACT_ATOMS: atom_id res chain seq x y z
N MET A 1 -10.63 4.61 -8.42
CA MET A 1 -10.13 5.61 -7.46
C MET A 1 -10.64 5.18 -6.10
N ASN A 2 -9.72 4.80 -5.21
CA ASN A 2 -10.02 4.29 -3.89
C ASN A 2 -10.58 5.40 -2.95
N ALA A 3 -11.46 5.03 -2.02
CA ALA A 3 -12.12 5.94 -1.09
C ALA A 3 -11.15 6.75 -0.22
N TRP A 4 -10.03 6.17 0.25
CA TRP A 4 -9.02 6.90 1.01
C TRP A 4 -8.30 7.94 0.14
N ILE A 5 -7.95 7.57 -1.10
CA ILE A 5 -7.34 8.51 -2.07
C ILE A 5 -8.28 9.67 -2.34
N ALA A 6 -9.59 9.42 -2.49
CA ALA A 6 -10.59 10.45 -2.72
C ALA A 6 -10.74 11.47 -1.56
N THR A 7 -10.21 11.16 -0.37
CA THR A 7 -10.16 12.12 0.76
C THR A 7 -9.00 13.10 0.68
N LYS A 8 -8.05 12.90 -0.24
CA LYS A 8 -6.83 13.70 -0.37
C LYS A 8 -6.98 14.77 -1.46
N ASP A 9 -6.12 15.78 -1.43
CA ASP A 9 -5.98 16.70 -2.55
C ASP A 9 -5.30 15.97 -3.73
N PRO A 10 -5.93 15.92 -4.92
CA PRO A 10 -5.33 15.28 -6.10
C PRO A 10 -3.94 15.82 -6.45
N ALA A 11 -3.67 17.11 -6.25
CA ALA A 11 -2.37 17.70 -6.55
C ALA A 11 -1.29 17.21 -5.57
N GLU A 12 -1.65 16.97 -4.31
CA GLU A 12 -0.74 16.40 -3.31
C GLU A 12 -0.45 14.93 -3.60
N VAL A 13 -1.46 14.15 -4.01
CA VAL A 13 -1.29 12.75 -4.43
C VAL A 13 -0.34 12.65 -5.61
N GLU A 14 -0.51 13.49 -6.63
CA GLU A 14 0.37 13.54 -7.80
C GLU A 14 1.80 13.95 -7.44
N ALA A 15 1.97 14.99 -6.62
CA ALA A 15 3.29 15.41 -6.17
C ALA A 15 3.99 14.31 -5.36
N PHE A 16 3.24 13.54 -4.57
CA PHE A 16 3.80 12.43 -3.80
C PHE A 16 4.15 11.24 -4.70
N ALA A 17 3.32 10.93 -5.69
CA ALA A 17 3.64 9.92 -6.70
C ALA A 17 4.91 10.28 -7.50
N ASP A 18 5.17 11.56 -7.77
CA ASP A 18 6.43 12.01 -8.37
C ASP A 18 7.64 11.78 -7.46
N GLN A 19 7.49 12.01 -6.15
CA GLN A 19 8.54 11.69 -5.19
C GLN A 19 8.82 10.18 -5.14
N ILE A 20 7.77 9.36 -5.16
CA ILE A 20 7.90 7.89 -5.26
C ILE A 20 8.64 7.52 -6.54
N ALA A 21 8.30 8.13 -7.68
CA ALA A 21 8.98 7.88 -8.95
C ALA A 21 10.48 8.20 -8.90
N ALA A 22 10.85 9.28 -8.22
CA ALA A 22 12.22 9.77 -8.13
C ALA A 22 13.09 8.92 -7.17
N HIS A 23 12.51 8.41 -6.09
CA HIS A 23 13.28 7.77 -5.00
C HIS A 23 13.09 6.25 -4.95
N GLU A 24 11.94 5.74 -5.38
CA GLU A 24 11.57 4.32 -5.34
C GLU A 24 10.85 3.89 -6.64
N PRO A 25 11.51 4.00 -7.81
CA PRO A 25 10.88 3.78 -9.11
C PRO A 25 10.26 2.38 -9.28
N ASN A 26 10.78 1.38 -8.57
CA ASN A 26 10.22 0.02 -8.58
C ASN A 26 8.78 -0.03 -8.05
N ARG A 27 8.40 0.89 -7.15
CA ARG A 27 7.05 0.93 -6.57
C ARG A 27 5.98 1.31 -7.59
N LEU A 28 6.30 2.20 -8.54
CA LEU A 28 5.39 2.47 -9.65
C LEU A 28 5.24 1.25 -10.56
N THR A 29 6.31 0.49 -10.78
CA THR A 29 6.24 -0.77 -11.54
C THR A 29 5.39 -1.82 -10.83
N GLU A 30 5.55 -1.97 -9.51
CA GLU A 30 4.71 -2.85 -8.66
C GLU A 30 3.24 -2.44 -8.74
N ALA A 31 2.99 -1.13 -8.74
CA ALA A 31 1.67 -0.56 -8.94
C ALA A 31 1.19 -0.59 -10.41
N SER A 32 1.89 -1.26 -11.32
CA SER A 32 1.55 -1.33 -12.75
C SER A 32 1.38 0.04 -13.42
N GLY A 33 2.13 1.05 -12.96
CA GLY A 33 2.06 2.44 -13.40
C GLY A 33 0.94 3.27 -12.75
N ASP A 34 0.13 2.68 -11.88
CA ASP A 34 -0.93 3.37 -11.17
C ASP A 34 -0.35 4.19 -10.01
N ARG A 35 -0.44 5.51 -10.16
CA ARG A 35 0.16 6.49 -9.24
C ARG A 35 -0.62 6.59 -7.94
N GLU A 36 -1.95 6.54 -8.00
CA GLU A 36 -2.81 6.56 -6.81
C GLU A 36 -2.60 5.29 -5.98
N PHE A 37 -2.56 4.13 -6.65
CA PHE A 37 -2.27 2.87 -5.97
C PHE A 37 -0.85 2.83 -5.39
N ALA A 38 0.15 3.38 -6.08
CA ALA A 38 1.51 3.48 -5.54
C ALA A 38 1.57 4.31 -4.25
N VAL A 39 0.82 5.41 -4.19
CA VAL A 39 0.70 6.26 -2.99
C VAL A 39 -0.03 5.53 -1.87
N TRP A 40 -1.13 4.83 -2.19
CA TRP A 40 -1.87 4.02 -1.23
C TRP A 40 -0.99 2.90 -0.64
N LEU A 41 -0.23 2.20 -1.49
CA LEU A 41 0.66 1.10 -1.10
C LEU A 41 1.86 1.59 -0.27
N TYR A 42 2.35 2.80 -0.55
CA TYR A 42 3.35 3.46 0.29
C TYR A 42 2.83 3.68 1.71
N GLU A 43 1.58 4.13 1.86
CA GLU A 43 0.98 4.34 3.17
C GLU A 43 0.78 3.03 3.92
N VAL A 44 0.36 1.96 3.24
CA VAL A 44 0.31 0.61 3.80
C VAL A 44 1.68 0.21 4.35
N ASP A 45 2.75 0.33 3.57
CA ASP A 45 4.11 0.01 4.00
C ASP A 45 4.54 0.82 5.22
N ARG A 46 4.20 2.10 5.25
CA ARG A 46 4.52 2.98 6.39
C ARG A 46 3.85 2.49 7.67
N ILE A 47 2.59 2.07 7.59
CA ILE A 47 1.81 1.55 8.72
C ILE A 47 2.36 0.19 9.15
N MET A 48 2.56 -0.72 8.20
CA MET A 48 3.12 -2.04 8.45
C MET A 48 4.48 -1.98 9.14
N ARG A 49 5.41 -1.15 8.67
CA ARG A 49 6.73 -0.97 9.31
C ARG A 49 6.65 -0.38 10.72
N ALA A 50 5.58 0.35 11.05
CA ALA A 50 5.37 0.88 12.38
C ALA A 50 4.76 -0.17 13.33
N CYS A 51 3.95 -1.08 12.80
CA CYS A 51 3.24 -2.12 13.54
C CYS A 51 4.03 -3.44 13.64
N THR A 52 4.94 -3.67 12.71
CA THR A 52 5.77 -4.87 12.60
C THR A 52 7.24 -4.47 12.63
N ASP A 53 8.15 -5.39 12.97
CA ASP A 53 9.60 -5.13 13.03
C ASP A 53 10.24 -5.00 11.63
N GLY A 54 9.64 -4.15 10.78
CA GLY A 54 10.15 -3.79 9.45
C GLY A 54 9.48 -4.46 8.25
N PHE A 55 8.38 -5.22 8.42
CA PHE A 55 7.66 -5.80 7.28
C PHE A 55 6.95 -4.74 6.43
N SER A 56 6.69 -5.13 5.19
CA SER A 56 6.07 -4.35 4.14
C SER A 56 5.16 -5.22 3.29
N HIS A 57 4.41 -4.63 2.36
CA HIS A 57 3.53 -5.36 1.44
C HIS A 57 4.28 -6.43 0.62
N ARG A 58 5.59 -6.23 0.37
CA ARG A 58 6.44 -7.18 -0.38
C ARG A 58 6.65 -8.49 0.37
N ASP A 59 6.56 -8.46 1.69
CA ASP A 59 6.70 -9.64 2.53
C ASP A 59 5.42 -10.48 2.55
N LEU A 60 4.30 -9.92 2.05
CA LEU A 60 3.02 -10.60 1.88
C LEU A 60 2.50 -10.47 0.43
N PRO A 61 3.16 -11.11 -0.55
CA PRO A 61 2.74 -11.01 -1.94
C PRO A 61 1.35 -11.61 -2.20
N ASP A 62 0.91 -12.56 -1.37
CA ASP A 62 -0.34 -13.31 -1.56
C ASP A 62 -1.59 -12.63 -0.98
N PHE A 63 -1.45 -11.50 -0.28
CA PHE A 63 -2.59 -10.84 0.40
C PHE A 63 -3.62 -10.22 -0.56
N GLY A 64 -3.28 -9.99 -1.83
CA GLY A 64 -4.19 -9.38 -2.79
C GLY A 64 -4.31 -7.85 -2.64
N TRP A 65 -3.18 -7.15 -2.53
CA TRP A 65 -3.13 -5.69 -2.32
C TRP A 65 -3.93 -4.86 -3.32
N ARG A 66 -3.97 -5.30 -4.58
CA ARG A 66 -4.76 -4.63 -5.63
C ARG A 66 -6.25 -4.75 -5.35
N ASP A 67 -6.70 -5.94 -4.96
CA ASP A 67 -8.11 -6.20 -4.65
C ASP A 67 -8.54 -5.36 -3.43
N ALA A 68 -7.72 -5.30 -2.38
CA ALA A 68 -7.98 -4.43 -1.23
C ALA A 68 -8.08 -2.93 -1.61
N TYR A 69 -7.23 -2.47 -2.53
CA TYR A 69 -7.33 -1.11 -3.05
C TYR A 69 -8.61 -0.88 -3.87
N ASP A 70 -8.94 -1.81 -4.76
CA ASP A 70 -10.12 -1.72 -5.64
C ASP A 70 -11.44 -1.86 -4.86
N ASP A 71 -11.43 -2.57 -3.73
CA ASP A 71 -12.55 -2.72 -2.78
C ASP A 71 -12.66 -1.54 -1.78
N ASP A 72 -12.03 -0.41 -2.07
CA ASP A 72 -12.08 0.83 -1.28
C ASP A 72 -11.54 0.71 0.15
N LEU A 73 -10.70 -0.30 0.43
CA LEU A 73 -10.12 -0.46 1.75
C LEU A 73 -9.12 0.65 2.05
N TYR A 74 -9.17 1.16 3.28
CA TYR A 74 -8.20 2.16 3.74
C TYR A 74 -6.85 1.48 4.04
N PRO A 75 -5.72 2.19 3.88
CA PRO A 75 -4.38 1.61 4.10
C PRO A 75 -4.18 0.98 5.48
N ASP A 76 -4.75 1.56 6.53
CA ASP A 76 -4.66 1.05 7.89
C ASP A 76 -5.42 -0.26 8.09
N LEU A 77 -6.63 -0.36 7.52
CA LEU A 77 -7.42 -1.59 7.52
C LEU A 77 -6.76 -2.68 6.69
N ALA A 78 -6.27 -2.35 5.49
CA ALA A 78 -5.55 -3.30 4.64
C ALA A 78 -4.27 -3.83 5.31
N ALA A 79 -3.50 -2.95 5.96
CA ALA A 79 -2.32 -3.36 6.72
C ALA A 79 -2.69 -4.29 7.89
N ALA A 80 -3.75 -3.97 8.64
CA ALA A 80 -4.21 -4.79 9.76
C ALA A 80 -4.69 -6.18 9.30
N ASP A 81 -5.48 -6.24 8.23
CA ASP A 81 -5.97 -7.49 7.66
C ASP A 81 -4.82 -8.36 7.12
N ALA A 82 -3.82 -7.74 6.49
CA ALA A 82 -2.63 -8.43 5.99
C ALA A 82 -1.80 -9.04 7.12
N ILE A 83 -1.58 -8.28 8.20
CA ILE A 83 -0.87 -8.76 9.38
C ILE A 83 -1.64 -9.93 10.01
N ALA A 84 -2.96 -9.80 10.18
CA ALA A 84 -3.79 -10.86 10.75
C ALA A 84 -3.79 -12.11 9.87
N HIS A 85 -3.83 -11.96 8.54
CA HIS A 85 -3.73 -13.07 7.61
C HIS A 85 -2.40 -13.80 7.74
N TRP A 86 -1.29 -13.08 7.87
CA TRP A 86 0.03 -13.68 8.09
C TRP A 86 0.16 -14.36 9.45
N GLU A 87 -0.37 -13.78 10.54
CA GLU A 87 -0.38 -14.46 11.83
C GLU A 87 -1.19 -15.76 11.81
N GLN A 88 -2.20 -15.86 10.95
CA GLN A 88 -3.05 -17.03 10.81
C GLN A 88 -2.49 -18.11 9.87
N PHE A 89 -1.83 -17.70 8.78
CA PHE A 89 -1.46 -18.60 7.68
C PHE A 89 0.03 -18.55 7.26
N GLY A 90 0.81 -17.62 7.80
CA GLY A 90 2.25 -17.55 7.59
C GLY A 90 2.96 -18.61 8.43
N ASP A 91 3.54 -19.62 7.79
CA ASP A 91 4.39 -20.61 8.47
C ASP A 91 5.60 -19.90 9.12
N LEU A 92 5.79 -20.15 10.43
CA LEU A 92 7.00 -19.80 11.21
C LEU A 92 8.18 -20.74 10.88
#